data_AF-A0A8I2ZUC0-F1
#
_entry.id   AF-A0A8I2ZUC0-F1
#
_cell.length_a   1.000
_cell.length_b   1.000
_cell.length_c   1.000
_cell.angle_alpha   90.00
_cell.angle_beta   90.00
_cell.angle_gamma   90.00
#
_symmetry.space_group_name_H-M   'P 1'
#
loop_
_entity.id
_entity.type
_entity.pdbx_description
1 polymer ?
#
loop_
_entity_poly.entity_id
_entity_poly.type
_entity_poly.pdbx_seq_one_letter_code
_entity_poly.pdbx_strand_id
1 'polypeptide(L)'
;MPDTIHLVRHAQGFHNLSVENEALPDPLLTDLGLKQCANVRATFPAHASLTHLVASPMRRTLHTCLNSFGPTPEDLKPAALLPVIAIPELQEVSNSPCDTGTDVAVVAPEFGAKADFSRVPAGWNDKESASSPWEPTLDKLEARATKARLLLRDLARESGKEDVHIAAVSHGAAESYGVGKLRVPLVPSWTRRSKEARPTGEQLEELRQTFYREFGPLLKHQY
;
A
#
# COMPACT_ATOMS: atom_id res chain seq x y z
N MET A 1 4.03 23.07 7.82
CA MET A 1 4.95 22.39 6.87
C MET A 1 4.11 21.65 5.82
N PRO A 2 4.64 21.27 4.65
CA PRO A 2 3.85 20.48 3.70
C PRO A 2 3.57 19.09 4.26
N ASP A 3 2.34 18.59 4.07
CA ASP A 3 1.98 17.21 4.42
C ASP A 3 2.85 16.23 3.63
N THR A 4 3.41 15.23 4.31
CA THR A 4 4.26 14.19 3.73
C THR A 4 3.57 12.83 3.74
N ILE A 5 3.39 12.24 2.56
CA ILE A 5 2.84 10.90 2.39
C ILE A 5 3.95 9.96 1.92
N HIS A 6 4.30 8.99 2.75
CA HIS A 6 5.24 7.91 2.46
C HIS A 6 4.46 6.74 1.89
N LEU A 7 4.53 6.55 0.57
CA LEU A 7 3.90 5.41 -0.11
C LEU A 7 4.83 4.21 -0.04
N VAL A 8 4.28 3.07 0.39
CA VAL A 8 5.06 1.87 0.67
C VAL A 8 4.35 0.64 0.12
N ARG A 9 5.01 -0.09 -0.78
CA ARG A 9 4.54 -1.39 -1.22
C ARG A 9 4.65 -2.42 -0.08
N HIS A 10 3.67 -3.32 0.03
CA HIS A 10 3.74 -4.41 1.00
C HIS A 10 5.01 -5.28 0.84
N ALA A 11 5.46 -5.87 1.94
CA ALA A 11 6.56 -6.83 1.95
C ALA A 11 6.13 -8.17 1.34
N GLN A 12 7.07 -9.08 1.09
CA GLN A 12 6.78 -10.35 0.42
C GLN A 12 5.65 -11.13 1.11
N GLY A 13 4.59 -11.44 0.36
CA GLY A 13 3.50 -12.31 0.77
C GLY A 13 3.62 -13.71 0.16
N PHE A 14 2.84 -14.68 0.67
CA PHE A 14 2.87 -16.06 0.14
C PHE A 14 2.53 -16.13 -1.36
N HIS A 15 1.66 -15.25 -1.88
CA HIS A 15 1.39 -15.14 -3.33
C HIS A 15 2.62 -14.81 -4.18
N ASN A 16 3.69 -14.23 -3.62
CA ASN A 16 4.88 -13.91 -4.39
C ASN A 16 5.82 -15.11 -4.58
N LEU A 17 5.54 -16.25 -3.95
CA LEU A 17 6.43 -17.41 -4.01
C LEU A 17 6.27 -18.25 -5.28
N SER A 18 5.06 -18.27 -5.86
CA SER A 18 4.79 -18.96 -7.12
C SER A 18 3.50 -18.45 -7.76
N VAL A 19 3.30 -18.76 -9.05
CA VAL A 19 2.07 -18.41 -9.79
C VAL A 19 0.86 -19.14 -9.20
N GLU A 20 1.04 -20.39 -8.75
CA GLU A 20 -0.03 -21.17 -8.10
C GLU A 20 -0.55 -20.50 -6.84
N ASN A 21 0.33 -19.76 -6.14
CA ASN A 21 -0.05 -19.04 -4.93
C ASN A 21 -0.89 -17.78 -5.20
N GLU A 22 -1.09 -17.38 -6.45
CA GLU A 22 -2.10 -16.36 -6.81
C GLU A 22 -3.53 -16.82 -6.48
N ALA A 23 -3.74 -18.14 -6.36
CA ALA A 23 -5.01 -18.72 -5.91
C ALA A 23 -5.23 -18.63 -4.39
N LEU A 24 -4.23 -18.24 -3.60
CA LEU A 24 -4.38 -18.09 -2.14
C LEU A 24 -5.18 -16.81 -1.84
N PRO A 25 -6.34 -16.90 -1.16
CA PRO A 25 -7.12 -15.72 -0.81
C PRO A 25 -6.43 -14.89 0.27
N ASP A 26 -6.37 -13.57 0.07
CA ASP A 26 -5.84 -12.56 1.01
C ASP A 26 -4.64 -13.04 1.89
N PRO A 27 -3.52 -13.40 1.24
CA PRO A 27 -2.43 -14.13 1.86
C PRO A 27 -1.65 -13.29 2.87
N LEU A 28 -1.08 -13.99 3.86
CA LEU A 28 -0.15 -13.45 4.86
C LEU A 28 1.24 -13.14 4.26
N LEU A 29 2.06 -12.46 5.07
CA LEU A 29 3.49 -12.28 4.82
C LEU A 29 4.25 -13.58 5.04
N THR A 30 5.35 -13.75 4.31
CA THR A 30 6.33 -14.82 4.55
C THR A 30 7.32 -14.40 5.64
N ASP A 31 8.15 -15.33 6.12
CA ASP A 31 9.26 -15.00 7.03
C ASP A 31 10.23 -13.97 6.42
N LEU A 32 10.45 -14.04 5.11
CA LEU A 32 11.25 -13.03 4.40
C LEU A 32 10.52 -11.68 4.39
N GLY A 33 9.20 -11.67 4.18
CA GLY A 33 8.39 -10.46 4.29
C GLY A 33 8.50 -9.80 5.67
N LEU A 34 8.48 -10.59 6.75
CA LEU A 34 8.69 -10.06 8.10
C LEU A 34 10.10 -9.48 8.30
N LYS A 35 11.14 -10.12 7.75
CA LYS A 35 12.51 -9.57 7.76
C LYS A 35 12.60 -8.25 6.98
N GLN A 36 11.90 -8.14 5.84
CA GLN A 36 11.81 -6.89 5.08
C GLN A 36 11.15 -5.77 5.91
N CYS A 37 10.06 -6.08 6.63
CA CYS A 37 9.43 -5.12 7.53
C CYS A 37 10.39 -4.66 8.65
N ALA A 38 11.12 -5.58 9.26
CA ALA A 38 12.12 -5.25 10.28
C ALA A 38 13.23 -4.34 9.73
N ASN A 39 13.68 -4.59 8.50
CA ASN A 39 14.66 -3.73 7.85
C ASN A 39 14.10 -2.32 7.59
N VAL A 40 12.86 -2.19 7.12
CA VAL A 40 12.20 -0.88 6.97
C VAL A 40 12.14 -0.16 8.31
N ARG A 41 11.70 -0.84 9.38
CA ARG A 41 11.70 -0.27 10.73
C ARG A 41 13.07 0.29 11.15
N ALA A 42 14.12 -0.47 10.90
CA ALA A 42 15.48 -0.08 11.30
C ALA A 42 16.06 1.08 10.49
N THR A 43 15.56 1.29 9.26
CA THR A 43 16.21 2.19 8.28
C THR A 43 15.34 3.39 7.87
N PHE A 44 14.04 3.38 8.18
CA PHE A 44 13.13 4.45 7.80
C PHE A 44 13.41 5.72 8.62
N PRO A 45 13.83 6.83 7.98
CA PRO A 45 14.40 7.97 8.68
C PRO A 45 13.36 8.84 9.41
N ALA A 46 12.07 8.69 9.09
CA ALA A 46 11.02 9.59 9.54
C ALA A 46 10.06 8.96 10.56
N HIS A 47 10.47 7.88 11.25
CA HIS A 47 9.63 7.20 12.25
C HIS A 47 9.06 8.16 13.30
N ALA A 48 9.91 9.02 13.86
CA ALA A 48 9.53 9.98 14.89
C ALA A 48 8.53 11.05 14.40
N SER A 49 8.47 11.28 13.08
CA SER A 49 7.57 12.26 12.48
C SER A 49 6.21 11.67 12.10
N LEU A 50 6.08 10.33 12.05
CA LEU A 50 4.82 9.69 11.63
C LEU A 50 3.65 10.10 12.54
N THR A 51 2.57 10.47 11.88
CA THR A 51 1.34 10.95 12.52
C THR A 51 0.16 10.01 12.28
N HIS A 52 0.17 9.29 11.16
CA HIS A 52 -0.88 8.35 10.79
C HIS A 52 -0.28 7.14 10.09
N LEU A 53 -0.92 6.00 10.31
CA LEU A 53 -0.70 4.77 9.55
C LEU A 53 -1.96 4.49 8.73
N VAL A 54 -1.78 4.23 7.45
CA VAL A 54 -2.86 3.94 6.51
C VAL A 54 -2.45 2.70 5.71
N ALA A 55 -3.39 1.81 5.45
CA ALA A 55 -3.13 0.63 4.64
C ALA A 55 -4.36 0.21 3.83
N SER A 56 -4.14 -0.59 2.78
CA SER A 56 -5.24 -1.38 2.24
C SER A 56 -5.79 -2.35 3.32
N PRO A 57 -7.07 -2.74 3.29
CA PRO A 57 -7.66 -3.62 4.31
C PRO A 57 -7.24 -5.10 4.18
N MET A 58 -6.18 -5.40 3.41
CA MET A 58 -5.67 -6.75 3.17
C MET A 58 -4.61 -7.14 4.20
N ARG A 59 -4.51 -8.43 4.54
CA ARG A 59 -3.62 -8.92 5.60
C ARG A 59 -2.17 -8.52 5.38
N ARG A 60 -1.64 -8.72 4.18
CA ARG A 60 -0.24 -8.39 3.85
C ARG A 60 0.09 -6.90 4.01
N THR A 61 -0.82 -5.99 3.68
CA THR A 61 -0.58 -4.54 3.84
C THR A 61 -0.72 -4.12 5.30
N LEU A 62 -1.70 -4.65 6.02
CA LEU A 62 -1.89 -4.38 7.44
C LEU A 62 -0.70 -4.88 8.27
N HIS A 63 -0.27 -6.12 8.05
CA HIS A 63 0.93 -6.65 8.70
C HIS A 63 2.19 -5.90 8.28
N THR A 64 2.35 -5.52 7.01
CA THR A 64 3.51 -4.71 6.61
C THR A 64 3.50 -3.38 7.35
N CYS A 65 2.35 -2.70 7.42
CA CYS A 65 2.22 -1.42 8.10
C CYS A 65 2.55 -1.51 9.58
N LEU A 66 1.99 -2.50 10.29
CA LEU A 66 2.23 -2.70 11.72
C LEU A 66 3.67 -3.11 12.03
N ASN A 67 4.25 -4.05 11.28
CA ASN A 67 5.60 -4.53 11.55
C ASN A 67 6.66 -3.48 11.20
N SER A 68 6.47 -2.76 10.10
CA SER A 68 7.39 -1.70 9.67
C SER A 68 7.24 -0.43 10.50
N PHE A 69 6.01 0.04 10.75
CA PHE A 69 5.73 1.40 11.24
C PHE A 69 4.93 1.49 12.54
N GLY A 70 4.37 0.38 13.01
CA GLY A 70 3.61 0.35 14.25
C GLY A 70 4.47 0.69 15.47
N PRO A 71 3.84 1.05 16.59
CA PRO A 71 4.56 1.21 17.84
C PRO A 71 5.02 -0.14 18.40
N THR A 72 6.18 -0.18 19.09
CA THR A 72 6.66 -1.33 19.85
C THR A 72 6.58 -1.05 21.36
N PRO A 73 6.63 -2.09 22.23
CA PRO A 73 6.60 -1.89 23.68
C PRO A 73 7.70 -0.97 24.22
N GLU A 74 8.81 -0.85 23.50
CA GLU A 74 9.95 0.01 23.85
C GLU A 74 9.73 1.48 23.49
N ASP A 75 8.72 1.81 22.69
CA ASP A 75 8.41 3.20 22.33
C ASP A 75 7.88 3.98 23.53
N LEU A 76 8.36 5.21 23.71
CA LEU A 76 7.97 6.08 24.83
C LEU A 76 6.46 6.44 24.84
N LYS A 77 5.78 6.30 23.70
CA LYS A 77 4.33 6.54 23.53
C LYS A 77 3.71 5.53 22.54
N PRO A 78 3.56 4.26 22.93
CA PRO A 78 3.20 3.18 22.01
C PRO A 78 1.73 3.23 21.55
N ALA A 79 0.91 4.15 22.05
CA ALA A 79 -0.49 4.28 21.64
C ALA A 79 -0.74 5.44 20.65
N ALA A 80 0.25 6.30 20.38
CA ALA A 80 0.02 7.57 19.69
C ALA A 80 -0.18 7.45 18.16
N LEU A 81 0.17 6.30 17.57
CA LEU A 81 0.22 6.09 16.12
C LEU A 81 -0.79 5.05 15.61
N LEU A 82 -1.44 4.32 16.51
CA LEU A 82 -2.51 3.38 16.23
C LEU A 82 -3.88 4.07 16.39
N PRO A 83 -4.93 3.59 15.71
CA PRO A 83 -4.97 2.41 14.81
C PRO A 83 -4.40 2.68 13.40
N VAL A 84 -4.07 1.61 12.67
CA VAL A 84 -3.89 1.67 11.21
C VAL A 84 -5.26 1.91 10.57
N ILE A 85 -5.41 3.01 9.82
CA ILE A 85 -6.64 3.35 9.12
C ILE A 85 -6.71 2.53 7.83
N ALA A 86 -7.66 1.59 7.76
CA ALA A 86 -7.86 0.76 6.57
C ALA A 86 -8.73 1.51 5.55
N ILE A 87 -8.20 1.69 4.33
CA ILE A 87 -8.95 2.28 3.21
C ILE A 87 -8.92 1.36 1.98
N PRO A 88 -10.09 0.91 1.47
CA PRO A 88 -10.17 -0.01 0.35
C PRO A 88 -9.63 0.59 -0.96
N GLU A 89 -9.47 1.90 -1.04
CA GLU A 89 -8.92 2.57 -2.23
C GLU A 89 -7.44 2.23 -2.49
N LEU A 90 -6.72 1.74 -1.46
CA LEU A 90 -5.33 1.29 -1.58
C LEU A 90 -5.21 -0.20 -1.93
N GLN A 91 -6.30 -0.91 -2.21
CA GLN A 91 -6.25 -2.34 -2.54
C GLN A 91 -5.56 -2.60 -3.90
N GLU A 92 -5.13 -3.85 -4.12
CA GLU A 92 -4.51 -4.25 -5.40
C GLU A 92 -5.52 -4.19 -6.56
N VAL A 93 -5.04 -4.12 -7.79
CA VAL A 93 -5.86 -3.85 -8.97
C VAL A 93 -6.59 -5.07 -9.52
N SER A 94 -5.98 -6.27 -9.52
CA SER A 94 -6.57 -7.44 -10.18
C SER A 94 -7.70 -8.06 -9.34
N ASN A 95 -8.48 -8.96 -9.96
CA ASN A 95 -9.50 -9.77 -9.29
C ASN A 95 -9.03 -11.19 -8.95
N SER A 96 -7.73 -11.50 -9.07
CA SER A 96 -7.19 -12.78 -8.61
C SER A 96 -7.48 -13.01 -7.13
N PRO A 97 -7.63 -14.26 -6.66
CA PRO A 97 -7.94 -14.54 -5.25
C PRO A 97 -6.98 -13.87 -4.27
N CYS A 98 -5.67 -13.84 -4.58
CA CYS A 98 -4.68 -13.16 -3.76
C CYS A 98 -4.84 -11.64 -3.71
N ASP A 99 -5.47 -11.02 -4.69
CA ASP A 99 -5.71 -9.59 -4.77
C ASP A 99 -7.10 -9.19 -4.28
N THR A 100 -7.96 -10.16 -3.99
CA THR A 100 -9.28 -9.95 -3.43
C THR A 100 -9.24 -10.00 -1.90
N GLY A 101 -9.81 -8.97 -1.27
CA GLY A 101 -9.79 -8.81 0.18
C GLY A 101 -10.77 -9.71 0.93
N THR A 102 -10.51 -9.92 2.22
CA THR A 102 -11.43 -10.62 3.12
C THR A 102 -12.50 -9.68 3.68
N ASP A 103 -13.71 -10.18 3.93
CA ASP A 103 -14.75 -9.42 4.63
C ASP A 103 -14.27 -8.92 5.99
N VAL A 104 -14.67 -7.69 6.33
CA VAL A 104 -14.29 -7.00 7.57
C VAL A 104 -14.67 -7.81 8.81
N ALA A 105 -15.83 -8.48 8.79
CA ALA A 105 -16.30 -9.33 9.88
C ALA A 105 -15.35 -10.49 10.21
N VAL A 106 -14.54 -10.93 9.23
CA VAL A 106 -13.59 -12.02 9.38
C VAL A 106 -12.19 -11.50 9.72
N VAL A 107 -11.72 -10.45 9.04
CA VAL A 107 -10.34 -9.96 9.20
C VAL A 107 -10.16 -9.02 10.40
N ALA A 108 -11.17 -8.22 10.76
CA ALA A 108 -11.03 -7.24 11.86
C ALA A 108 -10.68 -7.86 13.23
N PRO A 109 -11.23 -9.03 13.62
CA PRO A 109 -10.84 -9.72 14.85
C PRO A 109 -9.33 -10.03 14.95
N GLU A 110 -8.64 -10.25 13.84
CA GLU A 110 -7.20 -10.56 13.81
C GLU A 110 -6.34 -9.37 14.25
N PHE A 111 -6.84 -8.14 14.03
CA PHE A 111 -6.12 -6.90 14.32
C PHE A 111 -6.62 -6.20 15.58
N GLY A 112 -7.86 -6.44 15.99
CA GLY A 112 -8.48 -5.79 17.15
C GLY A 112 -8.34 -4.26 17.07
N ALA A 113 -7.94 -3.63 18.18
CA ALA A 113 -7.75 -2.17 18.24
C ALA A 113 -6.54 -1.65 17.43
N LYS A 114 -5.74 -2.51 16.79
CA LYS A 114 -4.56 -2.09 16.01
C LYS A 114 -4.93 -1.59 14.62
N ALA A 115 -6.13 -1.88 14.12
CA ALA A 115 -6.60 -1.41 12.83
C ALA A 115 -8.05 -0.93 12.93
N ASP A 116 -8.36 0.15 12.22
CA ASP A 116 -9.69 0.74 12.11
C ASP A 116 -10.24 0.45 10.70
N PHE A 117 -11.32 -0.30 10.65
CA PHE A 117 -12.03 -0.67 9.42
C PHE A 117 -13.30 0.16 9.19
N SER A 118 -13.54 1.22 9.98
CA SER A 118 -14.73 2.08 9.87
C SER A 118 -14.96 2.69 8.48
N ARG A 119 -13.91 2.80 7.68
CA ARG A 119 -13.92 3.34 6.31
C ARG A 119 -14.06 2.26 5.22
N VAL A 120 -14.20 0.99 5.60
CA VAL A 120 -14.29 -0.15 4.68
C VAL A 120 -15.77 -0.54 4.52
N PRO A 121 -16.40 -0.27 3.36
CA PRO A 121 -17.81 -0.57 3.15
C PRO A 121 -18.05 -2.07 2.97
N ALA A 122 -19.28 -2.52 3.20
CA ALA A 122 -19.69 -3.86 2.80
C ALA A 122 -19.51 -4.08 1.29
N GLY A 123 -19.05 -5.26 0.89
CA GLY A 123 -18.77 -5.58 -0.52
C GLY A 123 -17.52 -4.89 -1.08
N TRP A 124 -16.61 -4.38 -0.25
CA TRP A 124 -15.35 -3.76 -0.70
C TRP A 124 -14.43 -4.68 -1.51
N ASN A 125 -14.66 -5.98 -1.38
CA ASN A 125 -13.96 -7.10 -1.99
C ASN A 125 -14.69 -7.68 -3.21
N ASP A 126 -15.86 -7.17 -3.60
CA ASP A 126 -16.48 -7.55 -4.87
C ASP A 126 -15.71 -6.91 -6.03
N LYS A 127 -14.93 -7.69 -6.77
CA LYS A 127 -14.18 -7.24 -7.95
C LYS A 127 -14.73 -7.79 -9.26
N GLU A 128 -15.85 -8.49 -9.22
CA GLU A 128 -16.40 -9.18 -10.38
C GLU A 128 -17.63 -8.46 -10.94
N SER A 129 -18.45 -7.86 -10.08
CA SER A 129 -19.66 -7.19 -10.53
C SER A 129 -19.34 -5.92 -11.32
N ALA A 130 -19.97 -5.77 -12.48
CA ALA A 130 -19.86 -4.55 -13.30
C ALA A 130 -20.35 -3.27 -12.58
N SER A 131 -21.22 -3.41 -11.58
CA SER A 131 -21.66 -2.30 -10.71
C SER A 131 -20.70 -1.99 -9.57
N SER A 132 -19.76 -2.89 -9.26
CA SER A 132 -18.82 -2.70 -8.18
C SER A 132 -17.81 -1.59 -8.52
N PRO A 133 -17.53 -0.65 -7.62
CA PRO A 133 -16.47 0.33 -7.81
C PRO A 133 -15.05 -0.27 -7.72
N TRP A 134 -14.93 -1.57 -7.42
CA TRP A 134 -13.66 -2.26 -7.23
C TRP A 134 -13.27 -3.18 -8.40
N GLU A 135 -14.15 -3.33 -9.40
CA GLU A 135 -13.85 -4.06 -10.64
C GLU A 135 -12.56 -3.52 -11.29
N PRO A 136 -11.69 -4.39 -11.85
CA PRO A 136 -10.36 -4.04 -12.38
C PRO A 136 -10.39 -3.28 -13.73
N THR A 137 -11.29 -2.32 -13.92
CA THR A 137 -11.36 -1.49 -15.13
C THR A 137 -10.59 -0.18 -14.96
N LEU A 138 -10.03 0.35 -16.06
CA LEU A 138 -9.16 1.54 -16.01
C LEU A 138 -9.86 2.78 -15.41
N ASP A 139 -11.10 3.02 -15.76
CA ASP A 139 -11.93 4.13 -15.26
C ASP A 139 -12.16 4.03 -13.74
N LYS A 140 -12.46 2.82 -13.25
CA LYS A 140 -12.64 2.57 -11.80
C LYS A 140 -11.33 2.67 -11.04
N LEU A 141 -10.23 2.17 -11.60
CA LEU A 141 -8.89 2.33 -11.02
C LEU A 141 -8.48 3.81 -10.92
N GLU A 142 -8.73 4.61 -11.96
CA GLU A 142 -8.45 6.06 -11.95
C GLU A 142 -9.31 6.81 -10.91
N ALA A 143 -10.59 6.44 -10.79
CA ALA A 143 -11.50 6.97 -9.77
C ALA A 143 -11.03 6.59 -8.36
N ARG A 144 -10.66 5.32 -8.16
CA ARG A 144 -10.14 4.79 -6.88
C ARG A 144 -8.85 5.49 -6.46
N ALA A 145 -7.90 5.65 -7.38
CA ALA A 145 -6.67 6.38 -7.11
C ALA A 145 -6.93 7.85 -6.76
N THR A 146 -7.89 8.50 -7.43
CA THR A 146 -8.30 9.87 -7.09
C THR A 146 -8.88 9.95 -5.69
N LYS A 147 -9.77 9.03 -5.33
CA LYS A 147 -10.37 8.96 -4.00
C LYS A 147 -9.32 8.69 -2.92
N ALA A 148 -8.35 7.78 -3.15
CA ALA A 148 -7.24 7.53 -2.23
C ALA A 148 -6.45 8.82 -1.91
N ARG A 149 -6.09 9.60 -2.95
CA ARG A 149 -5.35 10.86 -2.78
C ARG A 149 -6.14 11.90 -1.98
N LEU A 150 -7.45 11.99 -2.21
CA LEU A 150 -8.33 12.89 -1.48
C LEU A 150 -8.43 12.47 0.00
N LEU A 151 -8.67 11.19 0.27
CA LEU A 151 -8.74 10.65 1.62
C LEU A 151 -7.45 10.90 2.42
N LEU A 152 -6.28 10.64 1.84
CA LEU A 152 -4.99 10.89 2.50
C LEU A 152 -4.77 12.38 2.80
N ARG A 153 -5.17 13.27 1.89
CA ARG A 153 -5.09 14.71 2.10
C ARG A 153 -6.09 15.19 3.16
N ASP A 154 -7.29 14.64 3.17
CA ASP A 154 -8.32 15.01 4.12
C ASP A 154 -7.94 14.53 5.54
N LEU A 155 -7.35 13.33 5.67
CA LEU A 155 -6.73 12.86 6.92
C LEU A 155 -5.65 13.83 7.43
N ALA A 156 -4.79 14.33 6.54
CA ALA A 156 -3.76 15.30 6.93
C ALA A 156 -4.38 16.59 7.46
N ARG A 157 -5.38 17.13 6.77
CA ARG A 157 -6.10 18.34 7.16
C ARG A 157 -6.86 18.19 8.49
N GLU A 158 -7.56 17.07 8.65
CA GLU A 158 -8.37 16.77 9.84
C GLU A 158 -7.51 16.57 11.10
N SER A 159 -6.23 16.23 10.94
CA SER A 159 -5.33 16.02 12.07
C SER A 159 -5.06 17.28 12.91
N GLY A 160 -5.25 18.48 12.33
CA GLY A 160 -4.94 19.75 12.98
C GLY A 160 -3.45 19.96 13.29
N LYS A 161 -2.56 19.08 12.82
CA LYS A 161 -1.11 19.18 13.04
C LYS A 161 -0.47 20.06 11.97
N GLU A 162 0.54 20.82 12.37
CA GLU A 162 1.30 21.67 11.44
C GLU A 162 2.29 20.87 10.56
N ASP A 163 2.66 19.66 10.99
CA ASP A 163 3.56 18.75 10.28
C ASP A 163 3.00 17.33 10.30
N VAL A 164 2.47 16.88 9.16
CA VAL A 164 1.79 15.59 9.03
C VAL A 164 2.63 14.66 8.19
N HIS A 165 3.01 13.51 8.75
CA HIS A 165 3.61 12.42 7.99
C HIS A 165 2.69 11.18 8.04
N ILE A 166 2.31 10.66 6.87
CA ILE A 166 1.45 9.48 6.74
C ILE A 166 2.25 8.36 6.10
N ALA A 167 2.36 7.20 6.75
CA ALA A 167 2.83 5.98 6.08
C ALA A 167 1.62 5.25 5.48
N ALA A 168 1.54 5.19 4.17
CA ALA A 168 0.45 4.59 3.42
C ALA A 168 0.92 3.32 2.70
N VAL A 169 0.52 2.15 3.22
CA VAL A 169 0.95 0.84 2.72
C VAL A 169 -0.04 0.27 1.71
N SER A 170 0.45 -0.02 0.50
CA SER A 170 -0.34 -0.40 -0.67
C SER A 170 0.28 -1.62 -1.38
N HIS A 171 -0.14 -1.86 -2.62
CA HIS A 171 0.34 -2.92 -3.50
C HIS A 171 1.02 -2.36 -4.76
N GLY A 172 1.76 -3.21 -5.46
CA GLY A 172 2.66 -2.78 -6.53
C GLY A 172 1.94 -2.17 -7.73
N ALA A 173 0.86 -2.78 -8.21
CA ALA A 173 0.15 -2.23 -9.35
C ALA A 173 -0.71 -1.03 -8.96
N ALA A 174 -1.33 -1.02 -7.78
CA ALA A 174 -2.07 0.14 -7.25
C ALA A 174 -1.24 1.45 -7.23
N GLU A 175 0.06 1.38 -6.90
CA GLU A 175 0.96 2.54 -6.95
C GLU A 175 1.15 3.09 -8.37
N SER A 176 1.17 2.20 -9.37
CA SER A 176 1.38 2.53 -10.79
C SER A 176 0.21 3.31 -11.41
N TYR A 177 -1.01 3.20 -10.86
CA TYR A 177 -2.20 3.91 -11.33
C TYR A 177 -2.42 5.29 -10.67
N GLY A 178 -1.34 5.89 -10.17
CA GLY A 178 -1.33 7.30 -9.79
C GLY A 178 -1.72 7.59 -8.35
N VAL A 179 -1.84 6.58 -7.47
CA VAL A 179 -1.72 6.84 -6.01
C VAL A 179 -0.40 7.57 -5.72
N GLY A 180 0.66 7.28 -6.51
CA GLY A 180 1.96 7.97 -6.50
C GLY A 180 2.03 9.38 -7.09
N LYS A 181 0.93 9.97 -7.60
CA LYS A 181 0.93 11.35 -8.15
C LYS A 181 0.57 12.43 -7.11
N LEU A 182 0.77 12.16 -5.83
CA LEU A 182 0.76 13.20 -4.79
C LEU A 182 2.06 13.99 -4.90
N ARG A 183 1.95 15.28 -5.18
CA ARG A 183 3.09 16.21 -5.23
C ARG A 183 3.53 16.52 -3.80
N VAL A 184 4.14 15.53 -3.18
CA VAL A 184 4.84 15.57 -1.89
C VAL A 184 6.33 15.51 -2.25
N PRO A 185 7.24 16.24 -1.56
CA PRO A 185 8.66 16.17 -1.85
C PRO A 185 9.18 14.75 -1.57
N LEU A 186 9.13 13.92 -2.62
CA LEU A 186 9.99 12.77 -2.73
C LEU A 186 11.41 13.32 -2.71
N VAL A 187 12.20 12.86 -1.74
CA VAL A 187 13.65 13.03 -1.74
C VAL A 187 14.14 12.58 -3.14
N PRO A 188 14.92 13.41 -3.85
CA PRO A 188 14.90 13.43 -5.30
C PRO A 188 15.62 12.21 -5.89
N SER A 189 14.93 11.45 -6.72
CA SER A 189 15.47 11.11 -8.04
C SER A 189 14.34 10.68 -8.96
N TRP A 190 14.47 11.08 -10.24
CA TRP A 190 13.60 10.75 -11.39
C TRP A 190 12.36 11.63 -11.59
N THR A 191 12.63 12.86 -12.00
CA THR A 191 11.71 13.68 -12.79
C THR A 191 11.34 12.95 -14.09
N ARG A 192 10.05 12.64 -14.29
CA ARG A 192 9.53 12.24 -15.62
C ARG A 192 8.73 13.38 -16.24
N ARG A 193 9.13 13.70 -17.48
CA ARG A 193 8.62 14.78 -18.33
C ARG A 193 7.13 14.63 -18.63
N SER A 194 6.50 15.76 -18.87
CA SER A 194 5.08 15.95 -19.13
C SER A 194 4.66 15.52 -20.54
N LYS A 195 3.38 15.11 -20.65
CA LYS A 195 2.53 15.02 -21.86
C LYS A 195 3.01 14.09 -22.98
N GLU A 196 2.75 12.78 -22.85
CA GLU A 196 2.69 11.86 -23.98
C GLU A 196 1.64 10.76 -23.71
N ALA A 197 1.09 10.18 -24.77
CA ALA A 197 -0.02 9.22 -24.75
C ALA A 197 0.28 7.98 -23.88
N ARG A 198 -0.78 7.28 -23.42
CA ARG A 198 -0.63 6.05 -22.61
C ARG A 198 0.28 5.04 -23.32
N PRO A 199 1.21 4.38 -22.60
CA PRO A 199 2.08 3.39 -23.21
C PRO A 199 1.28 2.19 -23.73
N THR A 200 1.64 1.70 -24.90
CA THR A 200 1.11 0.45 -25.47
C THR A 200 1.55 -0.75 -24.64
N GLY A 201 0.93 -1.93 -24.86
CA GLY A 201 1.31 -3.17 -24.17
C GLY A 201 2.80 -3.53 -24.33
N GLU A 202 3.39 -3.18 -25.48
CA GLU A 202 4.81 -3.37 -25.78
C GLU A 202 5.70 -2.41 -24.97
N GLN A 203 5.26 -1.15 -24.78
CA GLN A 203 5.97 -0.18 -23.95
C GLN A 203 5.88 -0.51 -22.45
N LEU A 204 4.80 -1.15 -22.00
CA LEU A 204 4.69 -1.69 -20.65
C LEU A 204 5.62 -2.88 -20.43
N GLU A 205 5.74 -3.77 -21.41
CA GLU A 205 6.69 -4.88 -21.36
C GLU A 205 8.13 -4.35 -21.39
N GLU A 206 8.45 -3.34 -22.18
CA GLU A 206 9.78 -2.73 -22.21
C GLU A 206 10.13 -2.02 -20.89
N LEU A 207 9.17 -1.35 -20.24
CA LEU A 207 9.35 -0.78 -18.90
C LEU A 207 9.57 -1.87 -17.84
N ARG A 208 8.84 -2.98 -17.94
CA ARG A 208 9.01 -4.16 -17.09
C ARG A 208 10.39 -4.80 -17.30
N GLN A 209 10.83 -4.97 -18.54
CA GLN A 209 12.16 -5.50 -18.87
C GLN A 209 13.27 -4.54 -18.43
N THR A 210 13.06 -3.22 -18.53
CA THR A 210 14.00 -2.21 -18.05
C THR A 210 14.12 -2.24 -16.53
N PHE A 211 13.00 -2.35 -15.82
CA PHE A 211 12.98 -2.55 -14.38
C PHE A 211 13.77 -3.80 -13.96
N TYR A 212 13.54 -4.95 -14.62
CA TYR A 212 14.30 -6.17 -14.33
C TYR A 212 15.77 -6.11 -14.76
N ARG A 213 16.13 -5.31 -15.76
CA ARG A 213 17.51 -5.10 -16.20
C ARG A 213 18.29 -4.19 -15.25
N GLU A 214 17.66 -3.14 -14.73
CA GLU A 214 18.29 -2.14 -13.85
C GLU A 214 18.29 -2.58 -12.38
N PHE A 215 17.20 -3.19 -11.92
CA PHE A 215 17.04 -3.62 -10.53
C PHE A 215 17.22 -5.14 -10.33
N GLY A 216 17.20 -5.94 -11.40
CA GLY A 216 17.50 -7.38 -11.33
C GLY A 216 18.90 -7.73 -10.82
N PRO A 217 19.97 -6.95 -11.08
CA PRO A 217 21.29 -7.17 -10.47
C PRO A 217 21.28 -6.99 -8.94
N LEU A 218 20.42 -6.11 -8.41
CA LEU A 218 20.23 -5.91 -6.96
C LEU A 218 19.40 -7.03 -6.32
N LEU A 219 18.66 -7.80 -7.13
CA LEU A 219 17.89 -8.97 -6.71
C LEU A 219 18.69 -10.28 -6.81
N LYS A 220 19.87 -10.26 -7.46
CA LYS A 220 20.69 -11.45 -7.74
C LYS A 220 21.90 -11.63 -6.82
N HIS A 221 22.10 -10.77 -5.83
CA HIS A 221 23.14 -10.93 -4.82
C HIS A 221 22.54 -11.19 -3.44
N GLN A 222 21.97 -12.38 -3.26
CA GLN A 222 21.70 -12.98 -1.95
C GLN A 222 21.54 -14.50 -2.13
N TYR A 223 22.69 -15.16 -2.36
CA TYR A 223 22.95 -16.49 -1.81
C TYR A 223 23.88 -16.30 -0.61
#